data_AF-M6QDZ0-F1
#
_entry.id   AF-M6QDZ0-F1
#
_cell.length_a   1.000
_cell.length_b   1.000
_cell.length_c   1.000
_cell.angle_alpha   90.00
_cell.angle_beta   90.00
_cell.angle_gamma   90.00
#
_symmetry.space_group_name_H-M   'P 1'
#
loop_
_entity.id
_entity.type
_entity.pdbx_description
1 polymer ?
#
loop_
_entity_poly.entity_id
_entity_poly.type
_entity_poly.pdbx_seq_one_letter_code
_entity_poly.pdbx_strand_id
1 'polypeptide(L)'
;MLKDAIARLKRRVNVSNVLKSGDNEPDLKALASKATTLLDAGSIAADTDKIKEWAIAQGVSEESATNFASDVVDAYFDDTSDEIQKSENGSDEDEEEEKKKEQFKKKDKEDEREEIEKAQISFIFNVQNALEVLKSNQETLAAAIEHLLDRSEENTKFKDEFLKLKSDFTGLSNRPANEKTPVMTVQKSNSNTPPQNYVSVEDRDKVGQLIIKGMECGQCSLEDVSYFQSTWKLSDRASKFVNEFREVQK
;
A
#
# COMPACT_ATOMS: atom_id res chain seq x y z
N MET A 1 17.49 20.36 -0.20
CA MET A 1 16.59 19.43 0.51
C MET A 1 15.44 18.98 -0.40
N LEU A 2 14.44 19.81 -0.75
CA LEU A 2 13.35 19.37 -1.66
C LEU A 2 13.84 18.84 -3.02
N LYS A 3 14.77 19.55 -3.68
CA LYS A 3 15.39 19.12 -4.94
C LYS A 3 16.10 17.77 -4.83
N ASP A 4 16.64 17.47 -3.65
CA ASP A 4 17.35 16.22 -3.37
C ASP A 4 16.36 15.07 -3.15
N ALA A 5 15.28 15.31 -2.39
CA ALA A 5 14.17 14.36 -2.24
C ALA A 5 13.52 13.99 -3.58
N ILE A 6 13.28 14.98 -4.45
CA ILE A 6 12.76 14.76 -5.81
C ILE A 6 13.75 13.94 -6.66
N ALA A 7 15.04 14.24 -6.59
CA ALA A 7 16.06 13.50 -7.33
C ALA A 7 16.19 12.05 -6.84
N ARG A 8 16.08 11.83 -5.51
CA ARG A 8 16.10 10.51 -4.89
C ARG A 8 14.88 9.68 -5.29
N LEU A 9 13.69 10.30 -5.30
CA LEU A 9 12.46 9.67 -5.74
C LEU A 9 12.51 9.30 -7.23
N LYS A 10 12.95 10.23 -8.10
CA LYS A 10 13.12 9.97 -9.54
C LYS A 10 14.09 8.80 -9.79
N ARG A 11 15.21 8.75 -9.06
CA ARG A 11 16.18 7.66 -9.19
C ARG A 11 15.58 6.33 -8.72
N ARG A 12 14.82 6.32 -7.61
CA ARG A 12 14.16 5.11 -7.12
C ARG A 12 13.08 4.60 -8.08
N VAL A 13 12.22 5.47 -8.60
CA VAL A 13 11.16 5.11 -9.57
C VAL A 13 11.73 4.52 -10.87
N ASN A 14 12.90 5.00 -11.32
CA ASN A 14 13.55 4.45 -12.51
C ASN A 14 14.27 3.11 -12.28
N VAL A 15 14.62 2.79 -11.04
CA VAL A 15 15.37 1.57 -10.68
C VAL A 15 14.43 0.48 -10.17
N SER A 16 13.35 0.84 -9.49
CA SER A 16 12.31 -0.10 -9.14
C SER A 16 11.54 -0.46 -10.40
N ASN A 17 11.60 -1.73 -10.76
CA ASN A 17 10.77 -2.35 -11.79
C ASN A 17 9.32 -2.45 -11.29
N VAL A 18 8.76 -1.34 -10.79
CA VAL A 18 7.36 -1.20 -10.47
C VAL A 18 6.67 -1.44 -11.79
N LEU A 19 6.08 -2.63 -11.91
CA LEU A 19 5.13 -2.95 -12.96
C LEU A 19 4.20 -1.75 -13.06
N LYS A 20 4.36 -0.93 -14.11
CA LYS A 20 3.31 -0.03 -14.57
C LYS A 20 2.09 -0.91 -14.59
N SER A 21 1.10 -0.59 -13.75
CA SER A 21 -0.13 -1.35 -13.56
C SER A 21 -0.61 -1.91 -14.90
N GLY A 22 -0.27 -3.17 -15.15
CA GLY A 22 -0.64 -3.92 -16.34
C GLY A 22 -1.82 -4.79 -15.97
N ASP A 23 -2.79 -4.84 -16.89
CA ASP A 23 -4.04 -5.62 -16.87
C ASP A 23 -5.27 -5.00 -16.20
N ASN A 24 -5.42 -3.67 -16.25
CA ASN A 24 -6.76 -3.08 -16.39
C ASN A 24 -6.72 -2.13 -17.58
N GLU A 25 -7.49 -2.45 -18.62
CA GLU A 25 -7.74 -1.54 -19.73
C GLU A 25 -8.17 -0.19 -19.12
N PRO A 26 -7.46 0.91 -19.40
CA PRO A 26 -7.75 2.19 -18.77
C PRO A 26 -9.15 2.63 -19.18
N ASP A 27 -10.01 2.90 -18.18
CA ASP A 27 -11.35 3.43 -18.43
C ASP A 27 -11.25 4.86 -18.98
N LEU A 28 -11.24 4.96 -20.31
CA LEU A 28 -11.13 6.21 -21.06
C LEU A 28 -12.23 7.20 -20.68
N LYS A 29 -13.41 6.71 -20.29
CA LYS A 29 -14.53 7.59 -19.90
C LYS A 29 -14.27 8.24 -18.55
N ALA A 30 -13.80 7.46 -17.58
CA ALA A 30 -13.42 8.00 -16.27
C ALA A 30 -12.20 8.95 -16.37
N LEU A 31 -11.28 8.68 -17.29
CA LEU A 31 -10.15 9.57 -17.57
C LEU A 31 -10.58 10.88 -18.23
N ALA A 32 -11.53 10.85 -19.17
CA ALA A 32 -12.06 12.04 -19.81
C ALA A 32 -12.69 12.99 -18.78
N SER A 33 -13.56 12.48 -17.89
CA SER A 33 -14.17 13.31 -16.84
C SER A 33 -13.13 13.92 -15.88
N LYS A 34 -12.06 13.17 -15.55
CA LYS A 34 -10.95 13.69 -14.74
C LYS A 34 -10.15 14.74 -15.48
N ALA A 35 -9.90 14.56 -16.78
CA ALA A 35 -9.21 15.53 -17.61
C ALA A 35 -9.98 16.85 -17.68
N THR A 36 -11.29 16.81 -17.98
CA THR A 36 -12.17 18.00 -17.97
C THR A 36 -12.16 18.71 -16.62
N THR A 37 -12.26 17.97 -15.51
CA THR A 37 -12.20 18.56 -14.15
C THR A 37 -10.86 19.27 -13.89
N LEU A 38 -9.76 18.73 -14.41
CA LEU A 38 -8.42 19.33 -14.27
C LEU A 38 -8.22 20.53 -15.19
N LEU A 39 -8.88 20.56 -16.36
CA LEU A 39 -8.93 21.73 -17.24
C LEU A 39 -9.73 22.86 -16.58
N ASP A 40 -10.91 22.57 -16.01
CA ASP A 40 -11.72 23.55 -15.28
C ASP A 40 -11.03 24.10 -14.03
N ALA A 41 -10.28 23.25 -13.32
CA ALA A 41 -9.47 23.66 -12.19
C ALA A 41 -8.19 24.44 -12.58
N GLY A 42 -7.90 24.57 -13.89
CA GLY A 42 -6.68 25.20 -14.40
C GLY A 42 -5.39 24.45 -14.06
N SER A 43 -5.50 23.18 -13.66
CA SER A 43 -4.37 22.35 -13.24
C SER A 43 -3.60 21.76 -14.43
N ILE A 44 -4.24 21.66 -15.59
CA ILE A 44 -3.64 21.22 -16.87
C ILE A 44 -4.05 22.24 -17.92
N ALA A 45 -3.13 22.60 -18.82
CA ALA A 45 -3.46 23.47 -19.95
C ALA A 45 -4.28 22.68 -20.97
N ALA A 46 -5.28 23.32 -21.58
CA ALA A 46 -6.10 22.75 -22.66
C ALA A 46 -5.31 22.64 -23.97
N ASP A 47 -4.23 21.88 -23.92
CA ASP A 47 -3.29 21.61 -25.00
C ASP A 47 -3.24 20.09 -25.19
N THR A 48 -3.40 19.65 -26.44
CA THR A 48 -3.37 18.24 -26.83
C THR A 48 -2.10 17.55 -26.37
N ASP A 49 -0.96 18.25 -26.38
CA ASP A 49 0.33 17.68 -25.97
C ASP A 49 0.38 17.45 -24.45
N LYS A 50 -0.22 18.36 -23.67
CA LYS A 50 -0.27 18.26 -22.20
C LYS A 50 -1.26 17.20 -21.73
N ILE A 51 -2.39 17.09 -22.39
CA ILE A 51 -3.40 16.05 -22.10
C ILE A 51 -2.88 14.68 -22.55
N LYS A 52 -2.11 14.60 -23.64
CA LYS A 52 -1.43 13.38 -24.07
C LYS A 52 -0.37 12.93 -23.06
N GLU A 53 0.52 13.82 -22.62
CA GLU A 53 1.52 13.53 -21.58
C GLU A 53 0.85 13.03 -20.30
N TRP A 54 -0.28 13.65 -19.92
CA TRP A 54 -1.07 13.23 -18.78
C TRP A 54 -1.72 11.85 -18.97
N ALA A 55 -2.34 11.58 -20.12
CA ALA A 55 -2.97 10.31 -20.43
C ALA A 55 -1.96 9.15 -20.45
N ILE A 56 -0.77 9.38 -20.99
CA ILE A 56 0.34 8.42 -20.96
C ILE A 56 0.78 8.15 -19.51
N ALA A 57 0.82 9.18 -18.66
CA ALA A 57 1.12 9.02 -17.23
C ALA A 57 0.04 8.23 -16.47
N GLN A 58 -1.20 8.24 -16.96
CA GLN A 58 -2.32 7.43 -16.43
C GLN A 58 -2.38 6.00 -16.99
N GLY A 59 -1.43 5.63 -17.87
CA GLY A 59 -1.33 4.26 -18.41
C GLY A 59 -2.02 4.04 -19.75
N VAL A 60 -2.47 5.11 -20.43
CA VAL A 60 -2.98 5.01 -21.81
C VAL A 60 -1.79 4.81 -22.76
N SER A 61 -1.95 3.93 -23.77
CA SER A 61 -0.93 3.74 -24.81
C SER A 61 -0.73 5.04 -25.61
N GLU A 62 0.45 5.26 -26.18
CA GLU A 62 0.78 6.52 -26.88
C GLU A 62 -0.15 6.80 -28.08
N GLU A 63 -0.59 5.74 -28.76
CA GLU A 63 -1.52 5.80 -29.88
C GLU A 63 -2.94 6.18 -29.41
N SER A 64 -3.45 5.52 -28.35
CA SER A 64 -4.76 5.84 -27.77
C SER A 64 -4.77 7.18 -27.03
N ALA A 65 -3.63 7.62 -26.46
CA ALA A 65 -3.49 8.89 -25.76
C ALA A 65 -3.57 10.08 -26.73
N THR A 66 -3.14 9.90 -27.97
CA THR A 66 -3.23 10.94 -29.01
C THR A 66 -4.69 11.18 -29.39
N ASN A 67 -5.46 10.11 -29.64
CA ASN A 67 -6.90 10.22 -29.93
C ASN A 67 -7.70 10.69 -28.71
N PHE A 68 -7.35 10.21 -27.51
CA PHE A 68 -7.98 10.67 -26.27
C PHE A 68 -7.76 12.17 -26.04
N ALA A 69 -6.57 12.69 -26.30
CA ALA A 69 -6.27 14.09 -26.11
C ALA A 69 -7.04 14.99 -27.08
N SER A 70 -7.16 14.60 -28.36
CA SER A 70 -8.02 15.31 -29.30
C SER A 70 -9.49 15.27 -28.87
N ASP A 71 -9.99 14.09 -28.50
CA ASP A 71 -11.41 13.92 -28.12
C ASP A 71 -11.77 14.76 -26.88
N VAL A 72 -10.86 14.88 -25.91
CA VAL A 72 -11.08 15.68 -24.70
C VAL A 72 -11.01 17.18 -24.99
N VAL A 73 -10.06 17.63 -25.82
CA VAL A 73 -9.95 19.05 -26.20
C VAL A 73 -11.16 19.45 -27.03
N ASP A 74 -11.53 18.64 -28.02
CA ASP A 74 -12.69 18.87 -28.86
C ASP A 74 -13.95 18.88 -27.98
N ALA A 75 -14.19 17.87 -27.13
CA ALA A 75 -15.35 17.88 -26.23
C ALA A 75 -15.36 19.07 -25.24
N TYR A 76 -14.20 19.54 -24.78
CA TYR A 76 -14.09 20.67 -23.85
C TYR A 76 -14.47 22.00 -24.51
N PHE A 77 -14.12 22.19 -25.78
CA PHE A 77 -14.39 23.43 -26.51
C PHE A 77 -15.65 23.37 -27.38
N ASP A 78 -16.11 22.19 -27.79
CA ASP A 78 -17.32 22.02 -28.63
C ASP A 78 -18.60 22.29 -27.82
N ASP A 79 -18.60 21.98 -26.51
CA ASP A 79 -19.71 22.29 -25.58
C ASP A 79 -19.79 23.78 -25.20
N THR A 80 -18.85 24.62 -25.67
CA THR A 80 -18.84 26.08 -25.43
C THR A 80 -19.39 26.91 -26.60
N SER A 81 -19.93 26.27 -27.64
CA SER A 81 -20.46 26.99 -28.81
C SER A 81 -21.86 27.62 -28.61
N ASP A 82 -22.56 27.36 -27.49
CA ASP A 82 -23.96 27.81 -27.33
C ASP A 82 -24.32 28.68 -26.10
N GLU A 83 -23.39 29.15 -25.25
CA GLU A 83 -23.75 30.09 -24.16
C GLU A 83 -22.70 31.17 -23.88
N ILE A 84 -22.53 32.10 -24.83
CA ILE A 84 -21.86 33.38 -24.57
C ILE A 84 -22.88 34.35 -23.94
N GLN A 85 -22.99 34.38 -22.61
CA GLN A 85 -23.51 35.56 -21.91
C GLN A 85 -22.41 36.61 -21.77
N LYS A 86 -22.31 37.43 -22.81
CA LYS A 86 -21.54 38.67 -22.88
C LYS A 86 -22.19 39.72 -21.96
N SER A 87 -21.71 39.90 -20.73
CA SER A 87 -21.99 41.13 -19.96
C SER A 87 -20.89 42.15 -20.24
N GLU A 88 -21.17 42.95 -21.26
CA GLU A 88 -20.53 44.20 -21.62
C GLU A 88 -20.94 45.27 -20.60
N ASN A 89 -19.99 45.94 -19.95
CA ASN A 89 -20.26 47.25 -19.35
C ASN A 89 -18.98 48.09 -19.29
N GLY A 90 -18.73 48.81 -20.37
CA GLY A 90 -18.03 50.09 -20.33
C GLY A 90 -19.07 51.21 -20.36
N SER A 91 -18.83 52.29 -19.62
CA SER A 91 -19.18 53.66 -20.05
C SER A 91 -18.47 54.69 -19.16
N ASP A 92 -17.97 55.68 -19.87
CA ASP A 92 -17.20 56.86 -19.47
C ASP A 92 -17.98 57.97 -18.74
N GLU A 93 -17.18 58.93 -18.23
CA GLU A 93 -17.42 60.37 -18.01
C GLU A 93 -18.39 60.84 -16.90
N ASP A 94 -17.90 61.61 -15.91
CA ASP A 94 -17.82 63.07 -16.07
C ASP A 94 -17.08 63.78 -14.92
N GLU A 95 -16.43 64.89 -15.28
CA GLU A 95 -15.84 65.95 -14.45
C GLU A 95 -16.91 66.56 -13.51
N GLU A 96 -16.68 67.10 -12.33
CA GLU A 96 -15.89 68.30 -11.98
C GLU A 96 -16.27 68.56 -10.50
N GLU A 97 -15.33 68.83 -9.59
CA GLU A 97 -15.51 69.84 -8.52
C GLU A 97 -14.25 69.91 -7.66
N GLU A 98 -13.48 70.95 -7.93
CA GLU A 98 -12.24 71.28 -7.25
C GLU A 98 -12.48 72.20 -6.05
N LYS A 99 -11.53 72.15 -5.11
CA LYS A 99 -11.18 73.21 -4.13
C LYS A 99 -11.98 73.29 -2.82
N LYS A 100 -11.58 72.45 -1.83
CA LYS A 100 -11.42 72.81 -0.38
C LYS A 100 -10.91 71.66 0.51
N LYS A 101 -9.80 70.97 0.22
CA LYS A 101 -9.26 69.90 1.12
C LYS A 101 -7.73 69.74 1.13
N GLU A 102 -6.96 70.83 1.10
CA GLU A 102 -5.49 70.73 0.96
C GLU A 102 -4.66 70.60 2.25
N GLN A 103 -5.26 70.64 3.45
CA GLN A 103 -4.48 70.42 4.70
C GLN A 103 -4.85 69.18 5.52
N PHE A 104 -5.97 68.50 5.23
CA PHE A 104 -6.31 67.21 5.86
C PHE A 104 -5.89 65.98 5.03
N LYS A 105 -5.76 66.11 3.70
CA LYS A 105 -5.43 64.99 2.79
C LYS A 105 -3.99 64.47 2.85
N LYS A 106 -3.06 65.15 3.52
CA LYS A 106 -1.66 64.69 3.62
C LYS A 106 -1.42 63.70 4.77
N LYS A 107 -2.23 63.77 5.83
CA LYS A 107 -2.09 62.88 7.00
C LYS A 107 -2.82 61.54 6.78
N ASP A 108 -4.05 61.58 6.26
CA ASP A 108 -4.80 60.37 5.91
C ASP A 108 -4.13 59.51 4.82
N LYS A 109 -3.42 60.14 3.87
CA LYS A 109 -2.68 59.41 2.81
C LYS A 109 -1.39 58.75 3.28
N GLU A 110 -0.80 59.24 4.37
CA GLU A 110 0.42 58.68 4.95
C GLU A 110 0.07 57.47 5.84
N ASP A 111 -1.01 57.60 6.63
CA ASP A 111 -1.60 56.49 7.40
C ASP A 111 -2.15 55.37 6.48
N GLU A 112 -2.86 55.71 5.39
CA GLU A 112 -3.27 54.71 4.38
C GLU A 112 -2.07 54.01 3.72
N ARG A 113 -0.97 54.74 3.44
CA ARG A 113 0.24 54.14 2.85
C ARG A 113 0.93 53.19 3.82
N GLU A 114 1.03 53.55 5.10
CA GLU A 114 1.56 52.66 6.13
C GLU A 114 0.69 51.41 6.35
N GLU A 115 -0.64 51.55 6.29
CA GLU A 115 -1.55 50.40 6.36
C GLU A 115 -1.45 49.51 5.13
N ILE A 116 -1.32 50.08 3.93
CA ILE A 116 -1.08 49.32 2.70
C ILE A 116 0.26 48.59 2.78
N GLU A 117 1.34 49.23 3.25
CA GLU A 117 2.64 48.56 3.42
C GLU A 117 2.58 47.45 4.48
N LYS A 118 1.91 47.66 5.62
CA LYS A 118 1.70 46.62 6.64
C LYS A 118 0.88 45.44 6.11
N ALA A 119 -0.18 45.72 5.33
CA ALA A 119 -0.97 44.69 4.68
C ALA A 119 -0.15 43.92 3.63
N GLN A 120 0.70 44.61 2.89
CA GLN A 120 1.58 44.01 1.88
C GLN A 120 2.67 43.13 2.51
N ILE A 121 3.27 43.57 3.63
CA ILE A 121 4.23 42.77 4.40
C ILE A 121 3.55 41.55 5.02
N SER A 122 2.36 41.72 5.59
CA SER A 122 1.57 40.62 6.16
C SER A 122 1.19 39.59 5.08
N PHE A 123 0.81 40.07 3.89
CA PHE A 123 0.55 39.20 2.73
C PHE A 123 1.78 38.41 2.32
N ILE A 124 2.95 39.05 2.20
CA ILE A 124 4.21 38.37 1.86
C ILE A 124 4.56 37.33 2.92
N PHE A 125 4.39 37.64 4.20
CA PHE A 125 4.64 36.70 5.30
C PHE A 125 3.70 35.49 5.24
N ASN A 126 2.41 35.71 4.95
CA ASN A 126 1.43 34.65 4.78
C ASN A 126 1.78 33.75 3.57
N VAL A 127 2.22 34.33 2.46
CA VAL A 127 2.67 33.59 1.28
C VAL A 127 3.91 32.75 1.61
N GLN A 128 4.88 33.29 2.36
CA GLN A 128 6.07 32.55 2.78
C GLN A 128 5.72 31.37 3.70
N ASN A 129 4.85 31.58 4.70
CA ASN A 129 4.36 30.51 5.57
C ASN A 129 3.62 29.43 4.78
N ALA A 130 2.76 29.82 3.85
CA ALA A 130 2.05 28.86 2.99
C ALA A 130 3.03 28.04 2.13
N LEU A 131 4.08 28.67 1.60
CA LEU A 131 5.15 28.01 0.85
C LEU A 131 5.96 27.05 1.71
N GLU A 132 6.23 27.40 2.97
CA GLU A 132 6.96 26.55 3.90
C GLU A 132 6.14 25.31 4.30
N VAL A 133 4.85 25.49 4.58
CA VAL A 133 3.91 24.39 4.81
C VAL A 133 3.77 23.51 3.57
N LEU A 134 3.70 24.10 2.37
CA LEU A 134 3.62 23.32 1.14
C LEU A 134 4.89 22.49 0.92
N LYS A 135 6.06 23.06 1.23
CA LYS A 135 7.35 22.38 1.12
C LYS A 135 7.47 21.22 2.12
N SER A 136 7.04 21.40 3.36
CA SER A 136 7.04 20.32 4.36
C SER A 136 6.03 19.22 4.03
N ASN A 137 4.87 19.59 3.47
CA ASN A 137 3.88 18.63 2.99
C ASN A 137 4.41 17.82 1.80
N GLN A 138 5.12 18.45 0.86
CA GLN A 138 5.77 17.73 -0.25
C GLN A 138 6.87 16.77 0.22
N GLU A 139 7.62 17.14 1.25
CA GLU A 139 8.62 16.26 1.88
C GLU A 139 7.96 15.05 2.56
N THR A 140 6.86 15.30 3.27
CA THR A 140 6.05 14.23 3.89
C THR A 140 5.47 13.29 2.84
N LEU A 141 4.98 13.83 1.72
CA LEU A 141 4.44 13.04 0.60
C LEU A 141 5.54 12.21 -0.07
N ALA A 142 6.74 12.77 -0.27
CA ALA A 142 7.88 12.02 -0.78
C ALA A 142 8.26 10.85 0.14
N ALA A 143 8.31 11.08 1.46
CA ALA A 143 8.59 10.04 2.44
C ALA A 143 7.50 8.93 2.44
N ALA A 144 6.23 9.31 2.31
CA ALA A 144 5.13 8.36 2.21
C ALA A 144 5.24 7.49 0.94
N ILE A 145 5.61 8.08 -0.21
CA ILE A 145 5.82 7.32 -1.45
C ILE A 145 7.01 6.37 -1.30
N GLU A 146 8.11 6.80 -0.68
CA GLU A 146 9.25 5.91 -0.41
C GLU A 146 8.84 4.71 0.45
N HIS A 147 8.05 4.93 1.50
CA HIS A 147 7.54 3.85 2.33
C HIS A 147 6.62 2.89 1.56
N LEU A 148 5.79 3.39 0.64
CA LEU A 148 4.96 2.55 -0.24
C LEU A 148 5.81 1.73 -1.23
N LEU A 149 6.89 2.31 -1.76
CA LEU A 149 7.84 1.61 -2.63
C LEU A 149 8.59 0.52 -1.88
N ASP A 150 9.08 0.80 -0.67
CA ASP A 150 9.77 -0.20 0.17
C ASP A 150 8.81 -1.37 0.48
N ARG A 151 7.56 -1.08 0.86
CA ARG A 151 6.53 -2.11 1.10
C ARG A 151 6.14 -2.90 -0.16
N SER A 152 6.18 -2.28 -1.33
CA SER A 152 5.96 -2.95 -2.61
C SER A 152 7.08 -3.95 -2.92
N GLU A 153 8.33 -3.59 -2.65
CA GLU A 153 9.49 -4.49 -2.80
C GLU A 153 9.46 -5.65 -1.79
N GLU A 154 8.99 -5.41 -0.56
CA GLU A 154 8.76 -6.48 0.41
C GLU A 154 7.68 -7.46 -0.07
N ASN A 155 6.59 -6.95 -0.66
CA ASN A 155 5.53 -7.80 -1.22
C ASN A 155 6.03 -8.68 -2.38
N THR A 156 6.93 -8.18 -3.23
CA THR A 156 7.50 -9.00 -4.31
C THR A 156 8.41 -10.10 -3.76
N LYS A 157 9.24 -9.79 -2.75
CA LYS A 157 10.04 -10.80 -2.02
C LYS A 157 9.14 -11.86 -1.38
N PHE A 158 8.06 -11.44 -0.73
CA PHE A 158 7.10 -12.36 -0.13
C PHE A 158 6.44 -13.26 -1.18
N LYS A 159 6.12 -12.73 -2.36
CA LYS A 159 5.58 -13.53 -3.47
C LYS A 159 6.57 -14.58 -3.94
N ASP A 160 7.85 -14.24 -4.04
CA ASP A 160 8.91 -15.19 -4.43
C ASP A 160 9.12 -16.27 -3.37
N GLU A 161 9.13 -15.90 -2.08
CA GLU A 161 9.17 -16.86 -0.97
C GLU A 161 7.95 -17.77 -0.95
N PHE A 162 6.76 -17.23 -1.22
CA PHE A 162 5.53 -18.01 -1.33
C PHE A 162 5.58 -18.99 -2.50
N LEU A 163 6.09 -18.58 -3.66
CA LEU A 163 6.29 -19.47 -4.81
C LEU A 163 7.31 -20.57 -4.50
N LYS A 164 8.40 -20.24 -3.80
CA LYS A 164 9.39 -21.22 -3.33
C LYS A 164 8.76 -22.21 -2.35
N LEU A 165 8.01 -21.73 -1.37
CA LEU A 165 7.30 -22.58 -0.42
C LEU A 165 6.28 -23.49 -1.12
N LYS A 166 5.56 -22.96 -2.12
CA LYS A 166 4.66 -23.76 -2.95
C LYS A 166 5.42 -24.84 -3.75
N SER A 167 6.60 -24.50 -4.28
CA SER A 167 7.48 -25.46 -4.95
C SER A 167 7.97 -26.54 -3.98
N ASP A 168 8.42 -26.16 -2.79
CA ASP A 168 8.90 -27.09 -1.75
C ASP A 168 7.76 -28.00 -1.26
N PHE A 169 6.56 -27.44 -1.05
CA PHE A 169 5.37 -28.21 -0.69
C PHE A 169 4.97 -29.19 -1.81
N THR A 170 5.01 -28.75 -3.06
CA THR A 170 4.75 -29.61 -4.22
C THR A 170 5.82 -30.70 -4.35
N GLY A 171 7.08 -30.37 -4.07
CA GLY A 171 8.20 -31.31 -4.03
C GLY A 171 8.04 -32.36 -2.93
N LEU A 172 7.58 -31.97 -1.75
CA LEU A 172 7.26 -32.88 -0.65
C LEU A 172 6.02 -33.73 -0.96
N SER A 173 4.97 -33.13 -1.54
CA SER A 173 3.75 -33.83 -1.93
C SER A 173 3.98 -34.84 -3.06
N ASN A 174 4.91 -34.55 -3.97
CA ASN A 174 5.28 -35.42 -5.08
C ASN A 174 6.41 -36.38 -4.73
N ARG A 175 6.99 -36.30 -3.52
CA ARG A 175 7.98 -37.27 -3.05
C ARG A 175 7.23 -38.57 -2.77
N PRO A 176 7.46 -39.65 -3.54
CA PRO A 176 6.85 -40.92 -3.25
C PRO A 176 7.33 -41.38 -1.86
N ALA A 177 6.44 -41.94 -1.04
CA ALA A 177 6.72 -42.39 0.33
C ALA A 177 7.85 -43.45 0.45
N ASN A 178 8.45 -43.87 -0.66
CA ASN A 178 9.54 -44.83 -0.76
C ASN A 178 10.65 -44.28 -1.67
N GLU A 179 11.36 -43.24 -1.24
CA GLU A 179 12.78 -43.20 -1.59
C GLU A 179 13.41 -44.39 -0.90
N LYS A 180 13.80 -45.40 -1.69
CA LYS A 180 14.51 -46.57 -1.19
C LYS A 180 15.82 -46.10 -0.56
N THR A 181 15.79 -45.82 0.74
CA THR A 181 16.94 -46.11 1.58
C THR A 181 17.33 -47.56 1.28
N PRO A 182 18.62 -47.87 1.11
CA PRO A 182 19.04 -49.24 0.90
C PRO A 182 18.47 -50.05 2.05
N VAL A 183 17.52 -50.92 1.71
CA VAL A 183 16.85 -51.81 2.67
C VAL A 183 17.97 -52.68 3.22
N MET A 184 18.53 -52.31 4.38
CA MET A 184 19.06 -53.31 5.27
C MET A 184 17.88 -54.23 5.53
N THR A 185 17.92 -55.41 4.94
CA THR A 185 17.02 -56.51 5.21
C THR A 185 17.17 -56.85 6.68
N VAL A 186 16.48 -56.10 7.54
CA VAL A 186 16.22 -56.52 8.90
C VAL A 186 15.27 -57.69 8.75
N GLN A 187 15.80 -58.88 9.05
CA GLN A 187 15.03 -60.10 9.19
C GLN A 187 13.74 -59.77 9.94
N LYS A 188 12.59 -60.02 9.30
CA LYS A 188 11.30 -60.05 9.97
C LYS A 188 11.35 -61.17 11.01
N SER A 189 11.74 -60.86 12.23
CA SER A 189 11.34 -61.64 13.38
C SER A 189 9.86 -61.41 13.57
N ASN A 190 9.07 -62.45 13.33
CA ASN A 190 7.69 -62.58 13.77
C ASN A 190 7.65 -62.38 15.29
N SER A 191 7.41 -61.15 15.73
CA SER A 191 6.94 -60.87 17.09
C SER A 191 5.73 -59.98 16.96
N ASN A 192 4.54 -60.55 17.17
CA ASN A 192 3.26 -59.84 17.34
C ASN A 192 3.23 -59.03 18.66
N THR A 193 4.33 -58.40 19.02
CA THR A 193 4.40 -57.44 20.11
C THR A 193 4.46 -56.06 19.48
N PRO A 194 3.46 -55.19 19.72
CA PRO A 194 3.56 -53.80 19.27
C PRO A 194 4.86 -53.21 19.80
N PRO A 195 5.57 -52.38 19.01
CA PRO A 195 6.77 -51.72 19.48
C PRO A 195 6.45 -51.00 20.79
N GLN A 196 7.31 -51.20 21.78
CA GLN A 196 7.15 -50.70 23.14
C GLN A 196 6.75 -49.21 23.11
N ASN A 197 5.72 -48.86 23.89
CA ASN A 197 5.15 -47.51 24.03
C ASN A 197 4.34 -46.96 22.83
N TYR A 198 3.97 -47.79 21.85
CA TYR A 198 3.07 -47.38 20.76
C TYR A 198 1.60 -47.40 21.19
N VAL A 199 0.86 -46.34 20.90
CA VAL A 199 -0.56 -46.23 21.24
C VAL A 199 -1.44 -46.54 20.02
N SER A 200 -2.36 -47.49 20.20
CA SER A 200 -3.32 -47.88 19.16
C SER A 200 -4.20 -46.71 18.75
N VAL A 201 -4.66 -46.68 17.50
CA VAL A 201 -5.41 -45.56 16.93
C VAL A 201 -6.69 -45.28 17.73
N GLU A 202 -7.33 -46.32 18.25
CA GLU A 202 -8.58 -46.23 19.04
C GLU A 202 -8.36 -45.62 20.43
N ASP A 203 -7.14 -45.70 20.96
CA ASP A 203 -6.79 -45.23 22.31
C ASP A 203 -6.08 -43.88 22.31
N ARG A 204 -5.80 -43.30 21.14
CA ARG A 204 -5.05 -42.03 21.00
C ARG A 204 -5.71 -40.87 21.73
N ASP A 205 -7.02 -40.74 21.61
CA ASP A 205 -7.75 -39.64 22.25
C ASP A 205 -7.76 -39.78 23.77
N LYS A 206 -7.96 -41.00 24.27
CA LYS A 206 -7.96 -41.31 25.70
C LYS A 206 -6.58 -41.09 26.32
N VAL A 207 -5.54 -41.56 25.64
CA VAL A 207 -4.16 -41.40 26.09
C VAL A 207 -3.72 -39.94 25.99
N GLY A 208 -4.12 -39.21 24.94
CA GLY A 208 -3.89 -37.77 24.84
C GLY A 208 -4.49 -37.00 26.01
N GLN A 209 -5.74 -37.30 26.38
CA GLN A 209 -6.39 -36.71 27.56
C GLN A 209 -5.67 -37.07 28.87
N LEU A 210 -5.16 -38.31 28.99
CA LEU A 210 -4.39 -38.72 30.17
C LEU A 210 -3.05 -37.97 30.27
N ILE A 211 -2.33 -37.75 29.17
CA ILE A 211 -1.08 -36.99 29.21
C ILE A 211 -1.36 -35.53 29.60
N ILE A 212 -2.44 -34.93 29.09
CA ILE A 212 -2.86 -33.56 29.48
C ILE A 212 -3.16 -33.51 30.98
N LYS A 213 -3.89 -34.49 31.51
CA LYS A 213 -4.15 -34.61 32.96
C LYS A 213 -2.85 -34.80 33.76
N GLY A 214 -1.89 -35.55 33.22
CA GLY A 214 -0.55 -35.69 33.81
C GLY A 214 0.23 -34.38 33.84
N MET A 215 0.01 -33.47 32.88
CA MET A 215 0.57 -32.12 32.91
C MET A 215 -0.08 -31.26 34.00
N GLU A 216 -1.40 -31.36 34.18
CA GLU A 216 -2.10 -30.67 35.27
C GLU A 216 -1.60 -31.12 36.65
N CYS A 217 -1.22 -32.39 36.79
CA CYS A 217 -0.60 -32.94 38.00
C CYS A 217 0.91 -32.69 38.10
N GLY A 218 1.54 -32.04 37.12
CA GLY A 218 2.99 -31.75 37.09
C GLY A 218 3.89 -32.96 36.85
N GLN A 219 3.33 -34.09 36.42
CA GLN A 219 4.05 -35.35 36.18
C GLN A 219 4.41 -35.59 34.71
N CYS A 220 3.78 -34.85 33.78
CA CYS A 220 4.13 -34.81 32.36
C CYS A 220 4.50 -33.37 31.95
N SER A 221 5.34 -33.22 30.91
CA SER A 221 5.73 -31.92 30.37
C SER A 221 5.11 -31.65 29.00
N LEU A 222 5.17 -30.40 28.53
CA LEU A 222 4.63 -30.01 27.22
C LEU A 222 5.31 -30.78 26.07
N GLU A 223 6.59 -31.10 26.24
CA GLU A 223 7.36 -31.90 25.29
C GLU A 223 6.82 -33.32 25.15
N ASP A 224 6.23 -33.88 26.22
CA ASP A 224 5.65 -35.22 26.20
C ASP A 224 4.36 -35.27 25.36
N VAL A 225 3.56 -34.20 25.36
CA VAL A 225 2.38 -34.05 24.47
C VAL A 225 2.79 -33.84 23.02
N SER A 226 3.78 -32.97 22.78
CA SER A 226 4.29 -32.71 21.44
C SER A 226 4.92 -33.97 20.82
N TYR A 227 5.67 -34.73 21.62
CA TYR A 227 6.21 -36.03 21.23
C TYR A 227 5.10 -37.04 20.92
N PHE A 228 4.06 -37.11 21.75
CA PHE A 228 2.94 -38.01 21.53
C PHE A 228 2.14 -37.69 20.26
N GLN A 229 1.85 -36.41 20.00
CA GLN A 229 1.10 -36.00 18.80
C GLN A 229 1.88 -36.20 17.49
N SER A 230 3.21 -36.04 17.54
CA SER A 230 4.07 -36.20 16.35
C SER A 230 4.44 -37.65 16.05
N THR A 231 4.61 -38.49 17.09
CA THR A 231 5.13 -39.86 16.92
C THR A 231 4.12 -40.96 17.24
N TRP A 232 3.02 -40.63 17.91
CA TRP A 232 2.05 -41.58 18.48
C TRP A 232 2.69 -42.59 19.45
N LYS A 233 3.81 -42.19 20.05
CA LYS A 233 4.53 -42.94 21.08
C LYS A 233 4.51 -42.17 22.40
N LEU A 234 4.45 -42.90 23.50
CA LEU A 234 4.59 -42.35 24.83
C LEU A 234 6.08 -42.14 25.14
N SER A 235 6.41 -40.96 25.68
CA SER A 235 7.70 -40.75 26.33
C SER A 235 7.80 -41.58 27.61
N ASP A 236 9.00 -41.82 28.12
CA ASP A 236 9.18 -42.64 29.33
C ASP A 236 8.48 -42.05 30.55
N ARG A 237 8.34 -40.72 30.62
CA ARG A 237 7.58 -40.02 31.68
C ARG A 237 6.07 -40.22 31.51
N ALA A 238 5.55 -39.96 30.31
CA ALA A 238 4.14 -40.15 30.01
C ALA A 238 3.71 -41.62 30.14
N SER A 239 4.58 -42.56 29.79
CA SER A 239 4.32 -43.99 29.96
C SER A 239 4.22 -44.40 31.42
N LYS A 240 5.07 -43.86 32.31
CA LYS A 240 4.98 -44.13 33.76
C LYS A 240 3.67 -43.61 34.32
N PHE A 241 3.32 -42.36 34.00
CA PHE A 241 2.08 -41.75 34.45
C PHE A 241 0.84 -42.52 33.96
N VAL A 242 0.78 -42.84 32.66
CA VAL A 242 -0.37 -43.55 32.08
C VAL A 242 -0.51 -44.96 32.68
N ASN A 243 0.59 -45.65 32.97
CA ASN A 243 0.54 -46.96 33.62
C ASN A 243 0.10 -46.86 35.09
N GLU A 244 0.64 -45.90 35.85
CA GLU A 244 0.22 -45.64 37.24
C GLU A 244 -1.27 -45.28 37.32
N PHE A 245 -1.76 -44.41 36.42
CA PHE A 245 -3.16 -44.00 36.38
C PHE A 245 -4.10 -45.15 35.98
N ARG A 246 -3.64 -46.06 35.13
CA ARG A 246 -4.38 -47.26 34.70
C ARG A 246 -4.43 -48.34 35.77
N GLU A 247 -3.42 -48.43 36.63
CA GLU A 247 -3.42 -49.31 37.81
C GLU A 247 -4.33 -48.79 38.93
N VAL A 248 -4.44 -47.48 39.11
CA VAL A 248 -5.33 -46.85 40.11
C VAL A 248 -6.82 -46.91 39.71
N GLN A 249 -7.12 -47.07 38.42
CA GLN A 249 -8.50 -47.17 37.90
C GLN A 249 -9.00 -48.61 37.68
N LYS A 250 -8.19 -49.63 37.95
CA LYS A 250 -8.63 -51.04 37.98
C LYS A 250 -9.21 -51.42 39.34
#